data_AF-A0AAI8L8N5-F1
#
_entry.id   AF-A0AAI8L8N5-F1
#
_cell.length_a   1.000
_cell.length_b   1.000
_cell.length_c   1.000
_cell.angle_alpha   90.00
_cell.angle_beta   90.00
_cell.angle_gamma   90.00
#
_symmetry.space_group_name_H-M   'P 1'
#
loop_
_entity.id
_entity.type
_entity.pdbx_description
1 polymer ?
#
loop_
_entity_poly.entity_id
_entity_poly.type
_entity_poly.pdbx_seq_one_letter_code
_entity_poly.pdbx_strand_id
1 'polypeptide(L)'
;MHDEFLCHVTGYGMCDGRRIGVPLGTYRAPTLALALWWLRDRASWIADRLDPQPEAGFIPAGALAPVADTVLDVPAVMRTWCADPVQQDLVADELAAGRLIRIAASDDTTEYELLAESVDAVRMHRTASTLFTPVA
;
A
#
# COMPACT_ATOMS: atom_id res chain seq x y z
N MET A 1 4.13 -16.33 16.22
CA MET A 1 2.86 -15.62 16.01
C MET A 1 3.20 -14.16 16.24
N HIS A 2 2.98 -13.30 15.24
CA HIS A 2 3.20 -11.86 15.40
C HIS A 2 1.93 -11.26 15.98
N ASP A 3 2.07 -10.50 17.06
CA ASP A 3 0.90 -9.96 17.76
C ASP A 3 0.40 -8.64 17.15
N GLU A 4 1.20 -8.03 16.27
CA GLU A 4 0.87 -6.72 15.71
C GLU A 4 1.58 -6.43 14.39
N PHE A 5 0.89 -5.67 13.54
CA PHE A 5 1.36 -5.27 12.22
C PHE A 5 1.25 -3.75 12.05
N LEU A 6 2.23 -3.17 11.39
CA LEU A 6 2.24 -1.76 11.03
C LEU A 6 1.99 -1.64 9.54
N CYS A 7 0.94 -0.90 9.18
CA CYS A 7 0.51 -0.72 7.80
C CYS A 7 0.59 0.76 7.42
N HIS A 8 1.04 1.04 6.20
CA HIS A 8 1.14 2.39 5.65
C HIS A 8 0.69 2.42 4.20
N VAL A 9 0.19 3.57 3.79
CA VAL A 9 -0.01 3.90 2.38
C VAL A 9 0.69 5.21 2.08
N THR A 10 1.46 5.22 1.00
CA THR A 10 2.17 6.41 0.52
C THR A 10 1.92 6.60 -0.96
N GLY A 11 1.55 7.82 -1.36
CA GLY A 11 1.56 8.25 -2.75
C GLY A 11 2.88 8.96 -3.05
N TYR A 12 3.56 8.58 -4.12
CA TYR A 12 4.82 9.15 -4.54
C TYR A 12 4.67 9.86 -5.87
N GLY A 13 4.92 11.17 -5.88
CA GLY A 13 4.93 11.97 -7.11
C GLY A 13 6.27 12.65 -7.33
N MET A 14 6.46 13.24 -8.50
CA MET A 14 7.64 14.06 -8.81
C MET A 14 7.38 15.53 -8.49
N CYS A 15 8.26 16.14 -7.70
CA CYS A 15 8.27 17.57 -7.42
C CYS A 15 9.70 18.10 -7.62
N ASP A 16 9.88 19.02 -8.57
CA ASP A 16 11.19 19.60 -8.92
C ASP A 16 12.27 18.53 -9.20
N GLY A 17 11.90 17.51 -9.99
CA GLY A 17 12.79 16.39 -10.32
C GLY A 17 13.08 15.40 -9.17
N ARG A 18 12.44 15.58 -8.01
CA ARG A 18 12.60 14.70 -6.84
C ARG A 18 11.34 13.89 -6.58
N ARG A 19 11.51 12.60 -6.27
CA ARG A 19 10.41 11.75 -5.81
C ARG A 19 10.05 12.11 -4.38
N ILE A 20 8.82 12.59 -4.16
CA ILE A 20 8.28 12.99 -2.86
C ILE A 20 7.16 12.04 -2.47
N GLY A 21 7.26 11.46 -1.27
CA GLY A 21 6.21 10.61 -0.69
C GLY A 21 5.27 11.41 0.21
N VAL A 22 3.97 11.25 0.00
CA VAL A 22 2.90 11.81 0.83
C VAL A 22 2.16 10.65 1.52
N PRO A 23 2.13 10.60 2.85
CA PRO A 23 1.41 9.55 3.57
C PRO A 23 -0.09 9.73 3.37
N LEU A 24 -0.77 8.69 2.88
CA LEU A 24 -2.21 8.66 2.63
C LEU A 24 -2.98 7.95 3.73
N GLY A 25 -2.29 7.18 4.59
CA GLY A 25 -2.88 6.54 5.75
C GLY A 25 -1.90 5.63 6.48
N THR A 26 -2.16 5.44 7.77
CA THR A 26 -1.41 4.50 8.62
C THR A 26 -2.37 3.72 9.50
N TYR A 27 -2.01 2.49 9.84
CA TYR A 27 -2.81 1.66 10.73
C TYR A 27 -1.94 0.65 11.47
N ARG A 28 -2.20 0.51 12.77
CA ARG A 28 -1.55 -0.47 13.64
C ARG A 28 -2.56 -1.59 13.91
N ALA A 29 -2.42 -2.68 13.17
CA ALA A 29 -3.37 -3.79 13.18
C ALA A 29 -3.02 -4.78 14.31
N PRO A 30 -3.97 -5.10 15.21
CA PRO A 30 -3.72 -6.03 16.31
C PRO A 30 -3.80 -7.51 15.88
N THR A 31 -4.11 -7.78 14.61
CA THR A 31 -4.14 -9.14 14.04
C THR A 31 -3.76 -9.11 12.57
N LEU A 32 -3.31 -10.25 12.04
CA LEU A 32 -3.02 -10.42 10.61
C LEU A 32 -4.26 -10.15 9.75
N ALA A 33 -5.42 -10.65 10.18
CA ALA A 33 -6.68 -10.47 9.46
C ALA A 33 -7.05 -8.99 9.32
N LEU A 34 -6.84 -8.18 10.38
CA LEU A 34 -7.10 -6.74 10.33
C LEU A 34 -6.06 -5.98 9.50
N ALA A 35 -4.81 -6.45 9.45
CA ALA A 35 -3.80 -5.88 8.56
C ALA A 35 -4.20 -6.06 7.09
N LEU A 36 -4.55 -7.29 6.69
CA LEU A 36 -5.00 -7.61 5.34
C LEU A 36 -6.28 -6.89 4.97
N TRP A 37 -7.27 -6.87 5.88
CA TRP A 37 -8.50 -6.10 5.69
C TRP A 37 -8.19 -4.63 5.43
N TRP A 38 -7.32 -4.01 6.23
CA TRP A 38 -6.99 -2.61 6.07
C TRP A 38 -6.26 -2.33 4.74
N LEU A 39 -5.31 -3.18 4.33
CA LEU A 39 -4.66 -3.03 3.03
C LEU A 39 -5.67 -3.09 1.88
N ARG A 40 -6.61 -4.04 1.92
CA ARG A 40 -7.68 -4.15 0.92
C ARG A 40 -8.60 -2.93 0.90
N ASP A 41 -9.03 -2.50 2.07
CA ASP A 41 -9.85 -1.30 2.22
C ASP A 41 -9.14 -0.05 1.65
N ARG A 42 -7.83 0.10 1.92
CA ARG A 42 -7.06 1.23 1.38
C ARG A 42 -6.82 1.13 -0.13
N ALA A 43 -6.55 -0.05 -0.68
CA ALA A 43 -6.41 -0.23 -2.13
C ALA A 43 -7.71 0.12 -2.85
N SER A 44 -8.86 -0.34 -2.36
CA SER A 44 -10.17 0.04 -2.90
C SER A 44 -10.44 1.54 -2.76
N TRP A 45 -10.12 2.13 -1.60
CA TRP A 45 -10.27 3.57 -1.35
C TRP A 45 -9.43 4.45 -2.29
N ILE A 46 -8.24 4.01 -2.68
CA ILE A 46 -7.40 4.67 -3.70
C ILE A 46 -8.08 4.55 -5.05
N ALA A 47 -8.43 3.33 -5.46
CA ALA A 47 -9.05 3.06 -6.76
C ALA A 47 -10.32 3.90 -6.99
N ASP A 48 -11.20 3.99 -5.98
CA ASP A 48 -12.45 4.74 -6.08
C ASP A 48 -12.27 6.26 -6.11
N ARG A 49 -11.11 6.78 -5.67
CA ARG A 49 -10.77 8.20 -5.78
C ARG A 49 -10.13 8.57 -7.10
N LEU A 50 -9.38 7.64 -7.68
CA LEU A 50 -8.71 7.83 -8.97
C LEU A 50 -9.68 7.61 -10.13
N ASP A 51 -10.54 6.61 -10.02
CA ASP A 51 -11.54 6.23 -11.02
C ASP A 51 -12.87 5.93 -10.31
N PRO A 52 -13.65 6.97 -9.96
CA PRO A 52 -14.93 6.79 -9.30
C PRO A 52 -15.94 6.10 -10.22
N GLN A 53 -16.70 5.15 -9.66
CA GLN A 53 -17.78 4.50 -10.38
C GLN A 53 -18.84 5.51 -10.84
N PRO A 54 -19.58 5.26 -11.93
CA PRO A 54 -20.66 6.14 -12.38
C PRO A 54 -21.72 6.42 -11.32
N GLU A 55 -21.92 5.46 -10.40
CA GLU A 55 -22.86 5.55 -9.27
C GLU A 55 -22.26 6.27 -8.05
N ALA A 56 -20.99 6.70 -8.11
CA ALA A 56 -20.39 7.53 -7.08
C ALA A 56 -21.20 8.83 -6.91
N GLY A 57 -21.13 9.40 -5.71
CA GLY A 57 -21.81 10.66 -5.40
C GLY A 57 -21.33 11.82 -6.28
N PHE A 58 -21.77 13.04 -5.95
CA PHE A 58 -21.44 14.23 -6.74
C PHE A 58 -19.93 14.38 -7.04
N ILE A 59 -19.60 14.41 -8.34
CA ILE A 59 -18.25 14.69 -8.84
C ILE A 59 -18.26 16.13 -9.41
N PRO A 60 -17.41 17.03 -8.89
CA PRO A 60 -17.34 18.40 -9.41
C PRO A 60 -16.94 18.43 -10.89
N ALA A 61 -17.49 19.39 -11.64
CA ALA A 61 -17.08 19.62 -13.01
C ALA A 61 -15.57 19.89 -13.09
N GLY A 62 -14.87 19.20 -13.99
CA GLY A 62 -13.41 19.31 -14.16
C GLY A 62 -12.58 18.51 -13.14
N ALA A 63 -13.20 17.75 -12.23
CA ALA A 63 -12.46 16.87 -11.31
C ALA A 63 -11.95 15.58 -11.99
N LEU A 64 -12.52 15.21 -13.14
CA LEU A 64 -12.07 14.07 -13.93
C LEU A 64 -11.42 14.56 -15.22
N ALA A 65 -10.32 13.91 -15.58
CA ALA A 65 -9.64 14.09 -16.85
C ALA A 65 -9.49 12.72 -17.53
N PRO A 66 -9.71 12.61 -18.85
CA PRO A 66 -9.44 11.38 -19.56
C PRO A 66 -7.95 11.06 -19.49
N VAL A 67 -7.65 9.79 -19.20
CA VAL A 67 -6.30 9.23 -19.23
C VAL A 67 -6.14 8.46 -20.54
N ALA A 68 -4.94 8.47 -21.12
CA ALA A 68 -4.68 7.72 -22.35
C ALA A 68 -4.62 6.21 -22.07
N ASP A 69 -5.09 5.41 -23.02
CA ASP A 69 -5.10 3.93 -22.94
C ASP A 69 -3.69 3.30 -22.82
N THR A 70 -2.63 4.09 -23.02
CA THR A 70 -1.23 3.66 -22.86
C THR A 70 -0.74 3.72 -21.41
N VAL A 71 -1.47 4.40 -20.53
CA VAL A 71 -1.12 4.54 -19.11
C VAL A 71 -1.61 3.33 -18.35
N LEU A 72 -0.83 2.86 -17.37
CA LEU A 72 -1.27 1.78 -16.51
C LEU A 72 -2.51 2.19 -15.72
N ASP A 73 -3.56 1.37 -15.79
CA ASP A 73 -4.78 1.52 -15.00
C ASP A 73 -4.52 1.07 -13.55
N VAL A 74 -3.96 1.98 -12.75
CA VAL A 74 -3.73 1.79 -11.31
C VAL A 74 -5.01 1.37 -10.57
N PRO A 75 -6.17 2.02 -10.78
CA PRO A 75 -7.44 1.58 -10.20
C PRO A 75 -7.78 0.12 -10.49
N ALA A 76 -7.65 -0.33 -11.74
CA ALA A 76 -7.92 -1.71 -12.11
C ALA A 76 -6.94 -2.69 -11.47
N VAL A 77 -5.65 -2.35 -11.40
CA VAL A 77 -4.64 -3.17 -10.71
C VAL A 77 -4.99 -3.34 -9.23
N MET A 78 -5.34 -2.24 -8.55
CA MET A 78 -5.70 -2.27 -7.13
C MET A 78 -6.98 -3.08 -6.87
N ARG A 79 -8.02 -2.90 -7.70
CA ARG A 79 -9.27 -3.69 -7.61
C ARG A 79 -9.03 -5.17 -7.89
N THR A 80 -8.21 -5.49 -8.88
CA THR A 80 -7.83 -6.87 -9.21
C THR A 80 -7.13 -7.52 -8.03
N TRP A 81 -6.14 -6.84 -7.43
CA TRP A 81 -5.46 -7.35 -6.24
C TRP A 81 -6.42 -7.58 -5.05
N CYS A 82 -7.34 -6.64 -4.79
CA CYS A 82 -8.36 -6.78 -3.74
C CYS A 82 -9.29 -7.98 -3.93
N ALA A 83 -9.51 -8.37 -5.18
CA ALA A 83 -10.42 -9.44 -5.59
C ALA A 83 -9.73 -10.81 -5.79
N ASP A 84 -8.40 -10.87 -5.78
CA ASP A 84 -7.63 -12.10 -6.02
C ASP A 84 -7.35 -12.84 -4.70
N PRO A 85 -8.09 -13.92 -4.38
CA PRO A 85 -7.88 -14.66 -3.12
C PRO A 85 -6.50 -15.32 -3.04
N VAL A 86 -5.91 -15.72 -4.17
CA VAL A 86 -4.59 -16.38 -4.18
C VAL A 86 -3.51 -15.38 -3.78
N GLN A 87 -3.59 -14.15 -4.28
CA GLN A 87 -2.68 -13.07 -3.87
C GLN A 87 -2.89 -12.69 -2.40
N GLN A 88 -4.13 -12.68 -1.91
CA GLN A 88 -4.42 -12.40 -0.50
C GLN A 88 -3.82 -13.47 0.43
N ASP A 89 -3.96 -14.75 0.09
CA ASP A 89 -3.39 -15.86 0.86
C ASP A 89 -1.85 -15.80 0.84
N LEU A 90 -1.24 -15.52 -0.32
CA LEU A 90 0.21 -15.36 -0.42
C LEU A 90 0.70 -14.21 0.46
N VAL A 91 0.06 -13.04 0.42
CA VAL A 91 0.41 -11.90 1.28
C VAL A 91 0.24 -12.26 2.76
N ALA A 92 -0.79 -13.02 3.11
CA ALA A 92 -1.01 -13.49 4.47
C ALA A 92 0.15 -14.37 4.98
N ASP A 93 0.57 -15.35 4.17
CA ASP A 93 1.67 -16.26 4.51
C ASP A 93 3.01 -15.53 4.66
N GLU A 94 3.31 -14.62 3.74
CA GLU A 94 4.52 -13.80 3.76
C GLU A 94 4.57 -12.91 5.00
N LEU A 95 3.46 -12.24 5.32
CA LEU A 95 3.36 -11.35 6.48
C LEU A 95 3.38 -12.14 7.80
N ALA A 96 2.74 -13.32 7.84
CA ALA A 96 2.81 -14.25 8.97
C ALA A 96 4.24 -14.77 9.21
N ALA A 97 5.03 -14.94 8.13
CA ALA A 97 6.44 -15.26 8.21
C ALA A 97 7.33 -14.07 8.61
N GLY A 98 6.76 -12.88 8.82
CA GLY A 98 7.46 -11.67 9.22
C GLY A 98 8.19 -10.96 8.09
N ARG A 99 7.84 -11.25 6.83
CA ARG A 99 8.40 -10.55 5.67
C ARG A 99 7.67 -9.22 5.46
N LEU A 100 8.41 -8.23 4.97
CA LEU A 100 7.87 -6.95 4.55
C LEU A 100 7.02 -7.16 3.30
N ILE A 101 5.76 -6.72 3.36
CA ILE A 101 4.88 -6.69 2.21
C ILE A 101 4.90 -5.30 1.60
N ARG A 102 5.06 -5.27 0.28
CA ARG A 102 4.96 -4.06 -0.54
C ARG A 102 4.11 -4.36 -1.77
N ILE A 103 2.98 -3.69 -1.88
CA ILE A 103 2.12 -3.69 -3.06
C ILE A 103 2.19 -2.29 -3.65
N ALA A 104 2.64 -2.17 -4.89
CA ALA A 104 2.78 -0.88 -5.55
C ALA A 104 2.23 -0.94 -6.97
N ALA A 105 1.55 0.13 -7.37
CA ALA A 105 1.16 0.37 -8.75
C ALA A 105 1.49 1.83 -9.10
N SER A 106 1.90 2.07 -10.35
CA SER A 106 2.32 3.40 -10.78
C SER A 106 1.67 3.73 -12.12
N ASP A 107 1.15 4.94 -12.22
CA ASP A 107 0.86 5.58 -13.51
C ASP A 107 2.05 6.47 -13.92
N ASP A 108 1.88 7.25 -14.98
CA ASP A 108 2.92 8.14 -15.51
C ASP A 108 3.31 9.29 -14.56
N THR A 109 2.50 9.54 -13.53
CA THR A 109 2.63 10.69 -12.62
C THR A 109 2.92 10.28 -11.18
N THR A 110 2.32 9.18 -10.72
CA THR A 110 2.22 8.83 -9.31
C THR A 110 2.34 7.33 -9.09
N GLU A 111 3.13 6.94 -8.10
CA GLU A 111 3.16 5.57 -7.56
C GLU A 111 2.39 5.51 -6.24
N TYR A 112 1.51 4.54 -6.10
CA TYR A 112 0.79 4.25 -4.88
C TYR A 112 1.35 2.98 -4.26
N GLU A 113 1.87 3.10 -3.04
CA GLU A 113 2.48 2.00 -2.29
C GLU A 113 1.66 1.70 -1.04
N LEU A 114 1.28 0.44 -0.88
CA LEU A 114 0.74 -0.14 0.33
C LEU A 114 1.79 -1.04 0.96
N LEU A 115 2.10 -0.78 2.22
CA LEU A 115 3.16 -1.45 2.95
C LEU A 115 2.60 -2.05 4.23
N ALA A 116 3.00 -3.27 4.55
CA ALA A 116 2.73 -3.88 5.85
C ALA A 116 3.91 -4.69 6.35
N GLU A 117 4.18 -4.60 7.65
CA GLU A 117 5.25 -5.33 8.31
C GLU A 117 4.84 -5.78 9.71
N SER A 118 5.39 -6.91 10.15
CA SER A 118 5.26 -7.34 11.54
C SER A 118 6.10 -6.45 12.45
N VAL A 119 5.50 -5.96 13.53
CA VAL A 119 6.21 -5.14 14.53
C VAL A 119 7.32 -5.94 15.22
N ASP A 120 7.11 -7.24 15.43
CA ASP A 120 8.13 -8.11 16.02
C ASP A 120 9.30 -8.31 15.06
N ALA A 121 9.04 -8.47 13.76
CA ALA A 121 10.08 -8.57 12.75
C ALA A 121 10.92 -7.28 12.67
N VAL A 122 10.28 -6.10 12.70
CA VAL A 122 10.98 -4.80 12.74
C VAL A 122 11.87 -4.67 13.98
N ARG A 123 11.34 -5.06 15.15
CA ARG A 123 12.10 -5.03 16.41
C ARG A 123 13.32 -5.93 16.34
N MET A 124 13.16 -7.16 15.85
CA MET A 124 14.26 -8.11 15.68
C MET A 124 15.32 -7.60 14.69
N HIS A 125 14.91 -6.98 13.58
CA HIS A 125 15.84 -6.42 12.61
C HIS A 125 16.64 -5.26 13.21
N ARG A 126 15.99 -4.40 14.01
CA ARG A 126 16.64 -3.28 14.69
C ARG A 126 17.64 -3.74 15.74
N THR A 127 17.30 -4.73 16.57
CA THR A 127 18.25 -5.29 17.56
C THR A 127 19.43 -5.98 16.87
N ALA A 128 19.19 -6.77 15.82
CA ALA A 128 20.27 -7.37 15.04
C ALA A 128 21.18 -6.30 14.44
N SER A 129 20.63 -5.28 13.78
CA SER A 129 21.43 -4.20 13.18
C SER A 129 22.25 -3.41 14.22
N THR A 130 21.75 -3.27 15.45
CA THR A 130 22.46 -2.56 16.52
C THR A 130 23.65 -3.40 17.02
N LEU A 131 23.49 -4.73 17.13
CA LEU A 131 24.55 -5.67 17.51
C LEU A 131 25.67 -5.76 16.46
N PHE A 132 25.37 -5.48 15.19
CA PHE A 132 26.33 -5.50 14.09
C PHE A 132 26.97 -4.13 13.78
N THR A 133 26.75 -3.11 14.62
CA THR A 133 27.43 -1.81 14.42
C THR A 133 28.90 -1.95 14.84
N PRO A 134 29.88 -1.85 13.92
CA PRO A 134 31.29 -1.83 14.32
C PRO A 134 31.51 -0.54 15.12
N VAL A 135 32.00 -0.66 16.35
CA VAL A 135 32.58 0.48 17.05
C VAL A 135 33.83 0.87 16.26
N ALA A 136 33.78 2.05 15.63
CA ALA A 136 34.93 2.69 14.99
C ALA A 136 35.66 3.59 16.00
#